data_AF-A0A7C1ZXE3-F1
#
_entry.id   AF-A0A7C1ZXE3-F1
#
_cell.length_a   1.000
_cell.length_b   1.000
_cell.length_c   1.000
_cell.angle_alpha   90.00
_cell.angle_beta   90.00
_cell.angle_gamma   90.00
#
_symmetry.space_group_name_H-M   'P 1'
#
loop_
_entity.id
_entity.type
_entity.pdbx_description
1 polymer ?
#
loop_
_entity_poly.entity_id
_entity_poly.type
_entity_poly.pdbx_seq_one_letter_code
_entity_poly.pdbx_strand_id
1 'polypeptide(L)'
;MDDQEYSLYEIIRDPGLWIYENLDLSTDGHYYLYRYDAGEETFYRATVPAGATAPHFGPLNPTEKVPIGGWYVVAKKSRAPFRLRLVG
;
A
#
# COMPACT_ATOMS: atom_id res chain seq x y z
N MET A 1 -14.05 -9.32 -19.61
CA MET A 1 -13.23 -9.37 -18.39
C MET A 1 -12.84 -7.93 -18.15
N ASP A 2 -13.51 -7.33 -17.18
CA ASP A 2 -13.45 -5.89 -16.92
C ASP A 2 -12.25 -5.63 -16.00
N ASP A 3 -11.11 -5.30 -16.60
CA ASP A 3 -9.97 -4.73 -15.89
C ASP A 3 -10.33 -3.29 -15.53
N GLN A 4 -11.05 -3.14 -14.42
CA GLN A 4 -11.43 -1.83 -13.89
C GLN A 4 -10.20 -1.21 -13.23
N GLU A 5 -9.39 -0.55 -14.06
CA GLU A 5 -8.24 0.25 -13.67
C GLU A 5 -8.74 1.50 -12.91
N TYR A 6 -8.93 1.36 -11.59
CA TYR A 6 -9.35 2.46 -10.74
C TYR A 6 -8.29 3.57 -10.76
N SER A 7 -8.61 4.67 -11.43
CA SER A 7 -7.77 5.87 -11.43
C SER A 7 -7.72 6.48 -10.03
N LEU A 8 -6.55 6.99 -9.62
CA LEU A 8 -6.27 7.63 -8.33
C LEU A 8 -7.32 8.67 -7.89
N TYR A 9 -8.09 9.24 -8.83
CA TYR A 9 -9.20 10.15 -8.58
C TYR A 9 -10.45 9.50 -7.97
N GLU A 10 -10.73 8.22 -8.23
CA GLU A 10 -11.87 7.51 -7.64
C GLU A 10 -11.58 7.11 -6.18
N ILE A 11 -10.31 6.93 -5.82
CA ILE A 11 -9.82 6.69 -4.45
C ILE A 11 -10.15 7.87 -3.52
N ILE A 12 -10.18 9.11 -4.02
CA ILE A 12 -10.32 10.31 -3.19
C ILE A 12 -11.78 10.56 -2.77
N ARG A 13 -12.78 9.99 -3.47
CA ARG A 13 -14.21 10.23 -3.14
C ARG A 13 -14.77 9.31 -2.06
N ASP A 14 -14.26 8.10 -1.94
CA ASP A 14 -14.56 7.15 -0.86
C ASP A 14 -13.33 6.24 -0.70
N PRO A 15 -12.30 6.65 0.08
CA PRO A 15 -11.03 5.91 0.13
C PRO A 15 -11.15 4.51 0.71
N GLY A 16 -12.36 4.12 1.16
CA GLY A 16 -12.61 2.88 1.89
C GLY A 16 -11.55 2.68 2.98
N LEU A 17 -11.36 1.45 3.39
CA LEU A 17 -10.13 1.06 4.05
C LEU A 17 -9.37 0.22 3.03
N TRP A 18 -8.93 0.81 1.93
CA TRP A 18 -8.24 0.08 0.87
C TRP A 18 -6.73 0.12 1.06
N ILE A 19 -6.07 -0.97 0.65
CA ILE A 19 -4.63 -1.08 0.57
C ILE A 19 -4.28 -1.17 -0.91
N TYR A 20 -3.39 -0.28 -1.34
CA TYR A 20 -2.89 -0.20 -2.70
C TYR A 20 -1.41 -0.61 -2.73
N GLU A 21 -0.99 -1.27 -3.78
CA GLU A 21 0.42 -1.59 -4.01
C GLU A 21 0.92 -1.13 -5.36
N ASN A 22 2.23 -0.93 -5.44
CA ASN A 22 2.94 -0.61 -6.67
C ASN A 22 4.33 -1.24 -6.64
N LEU A 23 4.74 -1.88 -7.73
CA LEU A 23 6.07 -2.42 -7.89
C LEU A 23 6.88 -1.49 -8.78
N ASP A 24 8.01 -1.00 -8.28
CA ASP A 24 8.92 -0.13 -9.01
C ASP A 24 10.31 -0.76 -9.07
N LEU A 25 10.93 -0.70 -10.25
CA LEU A 25 12.33 -1.07 -10.43
C LEU A 25 13.15 0.22 -10.39
N SER A 26 13.92 0.38 -9.32
CA SER A 26 14.80 1.54 -9.18
C SER A 26 15.91 1.51 -10.23
N THR A 27 16.48 2.68 -10.51
CA THR A 27 17.61 2.84 -11.43
C THR A 27 18.87 2.12 -10.96
N ASP A 28 18.98 1.81 -9.67
CA ASP A 28 20.03 0.99 -9.06
C ASP A 28 19.82 -0.53 -9.22
N GLY A 29 18.70 -0.96 -9.83
CA GLY A 29 18.38 -2.36 -10.09
C GLY A 29 17.69 -3.08 -8.93
N HIS A 30 17.33 -2.39 -7.85
CA HIS A 30 16.50 -2.95 -6.79
C HIS A 30 15.01 -2.86 -7.11
N TYR A 31 14.29 -3.95 -6.84
CA TYR A 31 12.83 -3.95 -6.85
C TYR A 31 12.31 -3.45 -5.50
N TYR A 32 11.48 -2.42 -5.54
CA TYR A 32 10.76 -1.90 -4.40
C TYR A 32 9.27 -2.18 -4.55
N LEU A 33 8.68 -2.71 -3.49
CA LEU A 33 7.23 -2.83 -3.36
C LEU A 33 6.75 -1.70 -2.45
N TYR A 34 5.99 -0.79 -3.04
CA TYR A 34 5.33 0.30 -2.34
C TYR A 34 3.93 -0.14 -1.95
N ARG A 35 3.49 0.28 -0.77
CA ARG A 35 2.14 0.06 -0.27
C ARG A 35 1.59 1.35 0.30
N TYR A 36 0.36 1.68 -0.06
CA TYR A 36 -0.39 2.79 0.53
C TYR A 36 -1.60 2.25 1.26
N ASP A 37 -1.68 2.56 2.56
CA ASP A 37 -2.85 2.27 3.37
C ASP A 37 -3.73 3.51 3.46
N ALA A 38 -4.84 3.52 2.73
CA ALA A 38 -5.74 4.66 2.72
C ALA A 38 -6.48 4.86 4.06
N GLY A 39 -6.59 3.81 4.88
CA GLY A 39 -7.22 3.90 6.20
C GLY A 39 -6.31 4.50 7.27
N GLU A 40 -4.99 4.37 7.13
CA GLU A 40 -3.98 4.96 8.01
C GLU A 40 -3.28 6.17 7.36
N GLU A 41 -3.65 6.53 6.12
CA GLU A 41 -3.04 7.59 5.32
C GLU A 41 -1.49 7.50 5.27
N THR A 42 -0.96 6.28 5.30
CA THR A 42 0.48 6.01 5.47
C THR A 42 1.04 5.22 4.28
N PHE A 43 2.20 5.65 3.80
CA PHE A 43 2.98 4.94 2.78
C PHE A 43 4.02 4.03 3.43
N TYR A 44 4.23 2.87 2.82
CA TYR A 44 5.24 1.90 3.21
C TYR A 44 6.05 1.47 1.99
N ARG A 45 7.30 1.07 2.23
CA ARG A 45 8.19 0.48 1.23
C ARG A 45 8.80 -0.79 1.78
N ALA A 46 8.84 -1.82 0.94
CA ALA A 46 9.67 -2.99 1.13
C ALA A 46 10.67 -3.07 -0.02
N THR A 47 11.94 -3.34 0.29
CA THR A 47 12.85 -3.87 -0.72
C THR A 47 12.47 -5.33 -0.94
N VAL A 48 12.39 -5.78 -2.19
CA VAL A 48 12.14 -7.19 -2.52
C VAL A 48 13.49 -7.86 -2.81
N PRO A 49 14.08 -8.61 -1.87
CA PRO A 49 15.26 -9.40 -2.16
C PRO A 49 14.87 -10.56 -3.08
N ALA A 50 15.74 -10.90 -4.03
CA ALA A 50 15.61 -12.15 -4.78
C ALA A 50 15.63 -13.33 -3.78
N GLY A 51 14.48 -13.99 -3.59
CA GLY A 51 14.34 -15.19 -2.75
C GLY A 51 13.73 -15.00 -1.36
N ALA A 52 13.20 -13.83 -1.01
CA ALA A 52 12.49 -13.66 0.28
C ALA A 52 11.08 -14.24 0.24
N THR A 53 10.71 -15.02 1.28
CA THR A 53 9.37 -15.61 1.45
C THR A 53 8.27 -14.56 1.67
N ALA A 54 8.61 -13.37 2.21
CA ALA A 54 7.67 -12.26 2.37
C ALA A 54 8.39 -10.90 2.40
N PRO A 55 7.84 -9.85 1.78
CA PRO A 55 8.36 -8.48 1.84
C PRO A 55 8.16 -7.87 3.23
N HIS A 56 9.21 -7.25 3.78
CA HIS A 56 9.13 -6.51 5.04
C HIS A 56 8.92 -5.02 4.76
N PHE A 57 7.75 -4.52 5.11
CA PHE A 57 7.35 -3.13 4.88
C PHE A 57 7.76 -2.22 6.04
N GLY A 58 8.56 -1.19 5.74
CA GLY A 58 8.83 -0.07 6.63
C GLY A 58 8.03 1.17 6.23
N PRO A 59 7.60 2.02 7.18
CA PRO A 59 6.95 3.28 6.86
C PRO A 59 7.91 4.20 6.10
N LEU A 60 7.37 4.92 5.11
CA LEU A 60 8.09 5.94 4.34
C LEU A 60 7.98 7.30 5.03
N ASN A 61 9.05 8.08 4.96
CA ASN A 61 9.00 9.46 5.40
C ASN A 61 8.21 10.33 4.39
N PRO A 62 7.54 11.41 4.83
CA PRO A 62 6.76 12.28 3.95
C PRO A 62 7.58 12.96 2.83
N THR A 63 8.90 13.03 2.99
CA THR A 63 9.82 13.63 2.02
C THR A 63 10.36 12.63 1.00
N GLU A 64 10.10 11.33 1.19
CA GLU A 64 10.51 10.29 0.26
C GLU A 64 9.57 10.24 -0.96
N LYS A 65 10.15 10.00 -2.14
CA LYS A 65 9.38 9.90 -3.38
C LYS A 65 8.67 8.55 -3.48
N VAL A 66 7.46 8.59 -4.03
CA VAL A 66 6.64 7.40 -4.33
C VAL A 66 6.24 7.39 -5.80
N PRO A 67 5.94 6.22 -6.38
CA PRO A 67 5.41 6.12 -7.75
C PRO A 67 4.12 6.93 -7.91
N ILE A 68 4.00 7.64 -9.03
CA ILE A 68 2.83 8.50 -9.32
C ILE A 68 1.67 7.69 -9.92
N GLY A 69 1.95 6.54 -10.56
CA GLY A 69 0.95 5.70 -11.23
C GLY A 69 1.35 4.22 -11.23
N GLY A 70 0.43 3.35 -11.66
CA GLY A 70 0.58 1.89 -11.62
C GLY A 70 0.15 1.25 -10.29
N TRP A 71 -0.57 1.99 -9.45
CA TRP A 71 -1.12 1.48 -8.20
C TRP A 71 -2.31 0.58 -8.47
N TYR A 72 -2.40 -0.55 -7.78
CA TYR A 72 -3.53 -1.46 -7.85
C TYR A 72 -4.01 -1.84 -6.44
N VAL A 73 -5.31 -2.12 -6.32
CA VAL A 73 -5.93 -2.53 -5.06
C VAL A 73 -5.53 -3.97 -4.75
N VAL A 74 -4.98 -4.21 -3.56
CA VAL A 74 -4.61 -5.57 -3.11
C VAL A 74 -5.51 -6.09 -2.02
N ALA A 75 -6.11 -5.21 -1.22
CA ALA A 75 -6.98 -5.62 -0.13
C ALA A 75 -7.92 -4.50 0.30
N LYS A 76 -9.07 -4.90 0.84
CA LYS A 76 -9.92 -4.06 1.68
C LYS A 76 -9.68 -4.43 3.14
N LYS A 77 -9.12 -3.52 3.94
CA LYS A 77 -9.14 -3.61 5.40
C LYS A 77 -10.59 -3.70 5.86
N SER A 78 -10.91 -4.75 6.59
CA SER A 78 -12.14 -4.78 7.38
C SER A 78 -11.98 -3.77 8.52
N ARG A 79 -12.93 -2.84 8.66
CA ARG A 79 -13.04 -2.04 9.89
C ARG A 79 -13.29 -3.04 11.02
N ALA A 80 -12.28 -3.32 11.84
CA ALA A 80 -12.45 -4.28 12.93
C ALA A 80 -13.67 -3.83 13.76
N PRO A 81 -14.68 -4.69 13.97
CA PRO A 81 -15.76 -4.35 14.87
C PRO A 81 -15.17 -4.31 16.28
N PHE A 82 -14.88 -3.10 16.76
CA PHE A 82 -14.55 -2.77 18.15
C PHE A 82 -13.36 -3.55 18.75
N ARG A 83 -12.23 -2.86 18.95
CA ARG A 83 -11.18 -3.35 19.86
C ARG A 83 -11.79 -3.44 21.26
N LEU A 84 -12.07 -4.66 21.74
CA LEU A 84 -12.35 -4.92 23.15
C LEU A 84 -11.17 -4.40 23.97
N ARG A 85 -11.41 -3.37 24.80
CA ARG A 85 -10.45 -2.96 25.83
C ARG A 85 -10.50 -4.01 26.94
N LEU A 86 -9.36 -4.61 27.27
CA LEU A 86 -9.21 -5.33 28.53
C LEU A 86 -9.23 -4.27 29.63
N VAL A 87 -10.31 -4.22 30.41
CA VAL A 87 -10.36 -3.44 31.65
C VAL A 87 -9.88 -4.39 32.74
N GLY A 88 -8.65 -4.19 33.19
CA GLY A 88 -8.11 -4.79 34.40
C GLY A 88 -8.23 -3.83 35.57
#